data_AF-A0A016XLS7-F1
#
_entry.id   AF-A0A016XLS7-F1
#
_cell.length_a   1.000
_cell.length_b   1.000
_cell.length_c   1.000
_cell.angle_alpha   90.00
_cell.angle_beta   90.00
_cell.angle_gamma   90.00
#
_symmetry.space_group_name_H-M   'P 1'
#
loop_
_entity.id
_entity.type
_entity.pdbx_description
1 polymer ?
#
loop_
_entity_poly.entity_id
_entity_poly.type
_entity_poly.pdbx_seq_one_letter_code
_entity_poly.pdbx_strand_id
1 'polypeptide(L)'
;MRFLGSTLWTDFRQRGLTQEKSMLEGGQHMTDYYRIETETGLLTPQQTLDAHLSSRRWLEAELAKPFEGKTIVITHHAPHPLSVHRRFVGDSLNGCFVSDLTPLLFQADLWMHGHCHDNFDYQVGRCRVVSNPTGYIQNGPEIQKPQDMGQAVFENTGWNPNLLITI
;
A
#
# COMPACT_ATOMS: atom_id res chain seq x y z
N MET A 1 9.93 11.35 18.07
CA MET A 1 9.39 10.84 16.78
C MET A 1 8.52 9.63 17.07
N ARG A 2 7.38 9.49 16.38
CA ARG A 2 6.41 8.39 16.55
C ARG A 2 6.24 7.66 15.22
N PHE A 3 6.23 6.32 15.27
CA PHE A 3 5.99 5.45 14.13
C PHE A 3 4.72 4.65 14.34
N LEU A 4 3.82 4.65 13.35
CA LEU A 4 2.58 3.88 13.34
C LEU A 4 2.56 2.98 12.12
N GLY A 5 2.40 1.67 12.30
CA GLY A 5 2.49 0.70 11.22
C GLY A 5 1.27 -0.21 11.15
N SER A 6 0.75 -0.48 9.96
CA SER A 6 -0.21 -1.57 9.73
C SER A 6 -0.12 -2.09 8.29
N THR A 7 -0.63 -3.29 8.01
CA THR A 7 -0.78 -3.74 6.61
C THR A 7 -1.73 -2.84 5.81
N LEU A 8 -2.65 -2.18 6.53
CA LEU A 8 -3.77 -1.38 6.05
C LEU A 8 -4.82 -2.17 5.25
N TRP A 9 -4.45 -3.12 4.39
CA TRP A 9 -5.37 -3.71 3.40
C TRP A 9 -6.18 -2.62 2.67
N THR A 10 -7.23 -2.98 1.95
CA THR A 10 -8.01 -2.02 1.15
C THR A 10 -9.47 -1.96 1.54
N ASP A 11 -10.09 -0.78 1.33
CA ASP A 11 -11.53 -0.59 1.42
C ASP A 11 -12.27 -0.82 0.10
N PHE A 12 -11.57 -1.13 -1.01
CA PHE A 12 -12.17 -1.34 -2.33
C PHE A 12 -12.89 -0.13 -2.91
N ARG A 13 -12.74 1.06 -2.31
CA ARG A 13 -13.43 2.26 -2.78
C ARG A 13 -12.62 2.96 -3.85
N GLN A 14 -13.26 3.27 -4.96
CA GLN A 14 -12.66 4.01 -6.06
C GLN A 14 -13.73 4.75 -6.85
N ARG A 15 -13.31 5.70 -7.69
CA ARG A 15 -14.22 6.42 -8.58
C ARG A 15 -14.67 5.50 -9.72
N GLY A 16 -15.94 5.58 -10.09
CA GLY A 16 -16.49 4.88 -11.25
C GLY A 16 -17.03 3.47 -10.98
N LEU A 17 -16.76 2.87 -9.81
CA LEU A 17 -17.30 1.57 -9.41
C LEU A 17 -17.89 1.62 -8.00
N THR A 18 -18.91 0.79 -7.75
CA THR A 18 -19.40 0.56 -6.39
C THR A 18 -18.39 -0.31 -5.64
N GLN A 19 -18.35 -0.18 -4.31
CA GLN A 19 -17.46 -1.01 -3.46
C GLN A 19 -17.69 -2.51 -3.69
N GLU A 20 -18.96 -2.93 -3.80
CA GLU A 20 -19.35 -4.31 -4.10
C GLU A 20 -18.75 -4.80 -5.43
N LYS A 21 -18.81 -3.99 -6.50
CA LYS A 21 -18.21 -4.34 -7.79
C LYS A 21 -16.70 -4.45 -7.69
N SER A 22 -16.04 -3.50 -7.02
CA SER A 22 -14.59 -3.58 -6.80
C SER A 22 -14.18 -4.83 -6.02
N MET A 23 -14.96 -5.23 -5.00
CA MET A 23 -14.71 -6.45 -4.23
C MET A 23 -14.91 -7.71 -5.06
N LEU A 24 -15.93 -7.73 -5.93
CA LEU A 24 -16.17 -8.84 -6.85
C LEU A 24 -15.01 -9.00 -7.85
N GLU A 25 -14.64 -7.91 -8.52
CA GLU A 25 -13.50 -7.87 -9.46
C GLU A 25 -12.19 -8.26 -8.76
N GLY A 26 -11.94 -7.71 -7.57
CA GLY A 26 -10.79 -8.07 -6.75
C GLY A 26 -10.76 -9.56 -6.42
N GLY A 27 -11.89 -10.11 -5.96
CA GLY A 27 -12.04 -11.55 -5.69
C GLY A 27 -11.81 -12.46 -6.90
N GLN A 28 -11.98 -11.93 -8.12
CA GLN A 28 -11.80 -12.68 -9.38
C GLN A 28 -10.39 -12.56 -9.98
N HIS A 29 -9.63 -11.53 -9.60
CA HIS A 29 -8.39 -11.18 -10.29
C HIS A 29 -7.17 -11.07 -9.37
N MET A 30 -7.36 -10.81 -8.07
CA MET A 30 -6.24 -10.70 -7.14
C MET A 30 -5.78 -12.08 -6.68
N THR A 31 -4.49 -12.35 -6.89
CA THR A 31 -3.86 -13.62 -6.54
C THR A 31 -3.96 -13.95 -5.04
N ASP A 32 -4.06 -12.92 -4.20
CA ASP A 32 -4.22 -13.02 -2.75
C ASP A 32 -5.37 -13.96 -2.36
N TYR A 33 -6.52 -13.87 -3.06
CA TYR A 33 -7.72 -14.65 -2.76
C TYR A 33 -7.69 -16.09 -3.31
N TYR A 34 -6.61 -16.46 -4.02
CA TYR A 34 -6.40 -17.81 -4.53
C TYR A 34 -5.22 -18.53 -3.85
N ARG A 35 -4.33 -17.78 -3.20
CA ARG A 35 -3.05 -18.32 -2.69
C ARG A 35 -2.81 -18.09 -1.21
N ILE A 36 -3.53 -17.17 -0.57
CA ILE A 36 -3.41 -16.92 0.86
C ILE A 36 -4.46 -17.76 1.59
N GLU A 37 -4.00 -18.63 2.47
CA GLU A 37 -4.85 -19.42 3.38
C GLU A 37 -4.94 -18.76 4.76
N THR A 38 -6.12 -18.84 5.34
CA THR A 38 -6.45 -18.43 6.71
C THR A 38 -6.94 -19.65 7.49
N GLU A 39 -7.11 -19.52 8.81
CA GLU A 39 -7.65 -20.59 9.67
C GLU A 39 -9.02 -21.10 9.21
N THR A 40 -9.78 -20.27 8.47
CA THR A 40 -11.13 -20.56 7.99
C THR A 40 -11.18 -20.88 6.48
N GLY A 41 -10.04 -21.10 5.83
CA GLY A 41 -9.94 -21.33 4.38
C GLY A 41 -9.28 -20.18 3.63
N LEU A 42 -9.48 -20.10 2.31
CA LEU A 42 -8.89 -19.05 1.47
C LEU A 42 -9.28 -17.65 1.97
N LEU A 43 -8.33 -16.71 1.88
CA LEU A 43 -8.58 -15.30 2.15
C LEU A 43 -9.69 -14.79 1.24
N THR A 44 -10.58 -13.96 1.79
CA THR A 44 -11.69 -13.36 1.05
C THR A 44 -11.59 -11.83 0.99
N PRO A 45 -12.17 -11.17 -0.02
CA PRO A 45 -12.27 -9.71 -0.07
C PRO A 45 -12.90 -9.12 1.20
N GLN A 46 -13.92 -9.78 1.77
CA GLN A 46 -14.56 -9.34 3.00
C GLN A 46 -13.59 -9.34 4.19
N GLN A 47 -12.78 -10.37 4.36
CA GLN A 47 -11.77 -10.42 5.43
C GLN A 47 -10.75 -9.28 5.29
N THR A 48 -10.31 -8.97 4.05
CA THR A 48 -9.39 -7.84 3.83
C THR A 48 -10.05 -6.48 4.08
N LEU A 49 -11.34 -6.32 3.75
CA LEU A 49 -12.11 -5.13 4.10
C LEU A 49 -12.23 -4.97 5.62
N ASP A 50 -12.54 -6.04 6.34
CA ASP A 50 -12.67 -6.02 7.81
C ASP A 50 -11.33 -5.67 8.47
N ALA A 51 -10.23 -6.25 7.97
CA ALA A 51 -8.87 -5.92 8.40
C ALA A 51 -8.51 -4.45 8.11
N HIS A 52 -8.95 -3.91 6.97
CA HIS A 52 -8.80 -2.49 6.65
C HIS A 52 -9.55 -1.59 7.62
N LEU A 53 -10.83 -1.87 7.87
CA LEU A 53 -11.64 -1.10 8.80
C LEU A 53 -11.09 -1.15 10.24
N SER A 54 -10.50 -2.28 10.65
CA SER A 54 -9.78 -2.39 11.92
C SER A 54 -8.53 -1.52 11.95
N SER A 55 -7.67 -1.64 10.93
CA SER A 55 -6.41 -0.88 10.81
C SER A 55 -6.68 0.63 10.74
N ARG A 56 -7.67 1.05 9.97
CA ARG A 56 -8.09 2.46 9.84
C ARG A 56 -8.55 3.03 11.18
N ARG A 57 -9.43 2.31 11.91
CA ARG A 57 -9.91 2.75 13.23
C ARG A 57 -8.77 2.90 14.23
N TRP A 58 -7.84 1.94 14.23
CA TRP A 58 -6.65 2.02 15.09
C TRP A 58 -5.75 3.20 14.71
N LEU A 59 -5.45 3.39 13.42
CA LEU A 59 -4.65 4.53 12.94
C LEU A 59 -5.29 5.86 13.30
N GLU A 60 -6.60 6.00 13.11
CA GLU A 60 -7.35 7.21 13.47
C GLU A 60 -7.24 7.49 14.98
N ALA A 61 -7.40 6.48 15.82
CA ALA A 61 -7.27 6.61 17.27
C ALA A 61 -5.83 6.96 17.70
N GLU A 62 -4.81 6.38 17.09
CA GLU A 62 -3.40 6.69 17.41
C GLU A 62 -2.99 8.08 16.92
N LEU A 63 -3.44 8.50 15.73
CA LEU A 63 -3.16 9.81 15.16
C LEU A 63 -3.81 10.93 15.97
N ALA A 64 -5.00 10.69 16.52
CA ALA A 64 -5.71 11.65 17.38
C ALA A 64 -5.02 11.89 18.73
N LYS A 65 -4.13 11.00 19.19
CA LYS A 65 -3.37 11.20 20.43
C LYS A 65 -2.35 12.32 20.23
N PRO A 66 -2.36 13.37 21.07
CA PRO A 66 -1.35 14.42 21.04
C PRO A 66 0.06 13.82 21.15
N PHE A 67 0.98 14.34 20.35
CA PHE A 67 2.38 13.91 20.37
C PHE A 67 3.28 15.08 20.04
N GLU A 68 4.26 15.35 20.90
CA GLU A 68 5.28 16.35 20.63
C GLU A 68 6.36 15.75 19.72
N GLY A 69 6.33 16.15 18.44
CA GLY A 69 7.31 15.76 17.44
C GLY A 69 6.69 15.19 16.17
N LYS A 70 7.54 14.62 15.30
CA LYS A 70 7.13 14.07 14.01
C LYS A 70 6.38 12.74 14.14
N THR A 71 5.28 12.58 13.42
CA THR A 71 4.54 11.32 13.27
C THR A 71 4.72 10.73 11.88
N ILE A 72 5.15 9.48 11.83
CA ILE A 72 5.41 8.72 10.61
C ILE A 72 4.46 7.53 10.57
N VAL A 73 3.78 7.36 9.44
CA VAL A 73 2.90 6.21 9.20
C VAL A 73 3.52 5.31 8.14
N ILE A 74 3.47 4.00 8.36
CA ILE A 74 3.91 2.98 7.40
C ILE A 74 2.74 2.05 7.11
N THR A 75 2.39 1.90 5.84
CA THR A 75 1.40 0.92 5.41
C THR A 75 1.90 0.03 4.29
N HIS A 76 1.33 -1.16 4.11
CA HIS A 76 1.62 -1.92 2.89
C HIS A 76 0.85 -1.30 1.71
N HIS A 77 -0.47 -1.15 1.85
CA HIS A 77 -1.36 -0.58 0.83
C HIS A 77 -1.26 0.95 0.80
N ALA A 78 -1.58 1.55 -0.35
CA ALA A 78 -1.40 2.98 -0.56
C ALA A 78 -2.54 3.81 0.07
N PRO A 79 -2.22 4.97 0.68
CA PRO A 79 -3.19 5.76 1.46
C PRO A 79 -3.92 6.83 0.64
N HIS A 80 -3.65 6.95 -0.66
CA HIS A 80 -4.21 8.04 -1.47
C HIS A 80 -4.20 7.76 -2.98
N PRO A 81 -5.21 8.23 -3.74
CA PRO A 81 -5.30 8.04 -5.20
C PRO A 81 -4.13 8.58 -6.03
N LEU A 82 -3.29 9.46 -5.48
CA LEU A 82 -2.07 9.93 -6.15
C LEU A 82 -0.99 8.84 -6.25
N SER A 83 -1.15 7.72 -5.53
CA SER A 83 -0.33 6.52 -5.67
C SER A 83 -0.81 5.57 -6.78
N VAL A 84 -1.73 6.01 -7.64
CA VAL A 84 -2.09 5.28 -8.86
C VAL A 84 -1.18 5.75 -9.99
N HIS A 85 -0.30 4.88 -10.47
CA HIS A 85 0.56 5.20 -11.61
C HIS A 85 -0.29 5.48 -12.86
N ARG A 86 0.18 6.39 -13.74
CA ARG A 86 -0.59 6.83 -14.93
C ARG A 86 -1.06 5.68 -15.83
N ARG A 87 -0.30 4.57 -15.85
CA ARG A 87 -0.60 3.36 -16.62
C ARG A 87 -1.86 2.61 -16.15
N PHE A 88 -2.29 2.84 -14.91
CA PHE A 88 -3.44 2.16 -14.28
C PHE A 88 -4.61 3.11 -14.05
N VAL A 89 -4.58 4.34 -14.56
CA VAL A 89 -5.70 5.28 -14.37
C VAL A 89 -6.97 4.70 -15.00
N GLY A 90 -8.00 4.53 -14.18
CA GLY A 90 -9.29 3.96 -14.60
C GLY A 90 -9.37 2.43 -14.56
N ASP A 91 -8.30 1.75 -14.15
CA ASP A 91 -8.30 0.30 -13.93
C ASP A 91 -9.31 -0.08 -12.82
N SER A 92 -10.13 -1.09 -13.08
CA SER A 92 -11.16 -1.58 -12.15
C SER A 92 -10.55 -2.21 -10.89
N LEU A 93 -9.27 -2.57 -10.90
CA LEU A 93 -8.59 -3.15 -9.76
C LEU A 93 -7.91 -2.13 -8.85
N ASN A 94 -7.88 -0.82 -9.17
CA ASN A 94 -7.21 0.17 -8.31
C ASN A 94 -7.74 0.16 -6.87
N GLY A 95 -9.04 -0.10 -6.70
CA GLY A 95 -9.64 -0.28 -5.38
C GLY A 95 -9.02 -1.43 -4.57
N CYS A 96 -8.32 -2.38 -5.17
CA CYS A 96 -7.60 -3.43 -4.42
C CYS A 96 -6.26 -2.95 -3.85
N PHE A 97 -5.72 -1.83 -4.33
CA PHE A 97 -4.37 -1.36 -4.00
C PHE A 97 -4.35 -0.07 -3.18
N VAL A 98 -5.36 0.80 -3.38
CA VAL A 98 -5.36 2.18 -2.90
C VAL A 98 -6.68 2.52 -2.23
N SER A 99 -6.61 3.11 -1.02
CA SER A 99 -7.77 3.70 -0.33
C SER A 99 -7.56 5.18 -0.12
N ASP A 100 -8.61 6.00 -0.26
CA ASP A 100 -8.52 7.44 0.01
C ASP A 100 -8.59 7.73 1.53
N LEU A 101 -7.42 7.94 2.14
CA LEU A 101 -7.25 8.28 3.54
C LEU A 101 -6.85 9.75 3.75
N THR A 102 -7.24 10.65 2.83
CA THR A 102 -6.95 12.10 2.91
C THR A 102 -7.12 12.69 4.33
N PRO A 103 -8.20 12.40 5.09
CA PRO A 103 -8.36 12.93 6.44
C PRO A 103 -7.27 12.50 7.44
N LEU A 104 -6.74 11.29 7.32
CA LEU A 104 -5.68 10.78 8.21
C LEU A 104 -4.32 11.35 7.82
N LEU A 105 -4.08 11.61 6.52
CA LEU A 105 -2.84 12.20 6.04
C LEU A 105 -2.57 13.56 6.69
N PHE A 106 -3.59 14.38 6.95
CA PHE A 106 -3.38 15.68 7.61
C PHE A 106 -2.80 15.59 9.04
N GLN A 107 -2.82 14.40 9.66
CA GLN A 107 -2.34 14.16 11.02
C GLN A 107 -0.94 13.54 11.08
N ALA A 108 -0.33 13.26 9.93
CA ALA A 108 1.02 12.70 9.81
C ALA A 108 1.99 13.70 9.15
N ASP A 109 3.29 13.52 9.38
CA ASP A 109 4.35 14.29 8.70
C ASP A 109 4.91 13.52 7.49
N LEU A 110 4.95 12.20 7.58
CA LEU A 110 5.39 11.30 6.51
C LEU A 110 4.53 10.04 6.50
N TRP A 111 4.16 9.57 5.31
CA TRP A 111 3.50 8.29 5.10
C TRP A 111 4.27 7.47 4.07
N MET A 112 4.76 6.31 4.48
CA MET A 112 5.45 5.38 3.58
C MET A 112 4.52 4.23 3.21
N HIS A 113 4.47 3.86 1.93
CA HIS A 113 3.71 2.70 1.48
C HIS A 113 4.45 1.85 0.44
N GLY A 114 3.91 0.66 0.15
CA GLY A 114 4.38 -0.23 -0.92
C GLY A 114 3.24 -0.62 -1.86
N HIS A 115 3.21 -1.92 -2.20
CA HIS A 115 2.16 -2.63 -2.95
C HIS A 115 1.96 -2.20 -4.43
N CYS A 116 2.01 -0.92 -4.76
CA CYS A 116 1.78 -0.41 -6.12
C CYS A 116 2.94 -0.63 -7.11
N HIS A 117 4.07 -1.20 -6.65
CA HIS A 117 5.26 -1.54 -7.46
C HIS A 117 5.80 -0.38 -8.33
N ASP A 118 5.52 0.86 -7.95
CA ASP A 118 5.97 2.09 -8.58
C ASP A 118 6.42 3.08 -7.51
N ASN A 119 7.30 4.01 -7.88
CA ASN A 119 7.75 5.05 -6.97
C ASN A 119 6.74 6.20 -6.89
N PHE A 120 6.54 6.69 -5.68
CA PHE A 120 5.73 7.88 -5.43
C PHE A 120 6.45 8.80 -4.45
N ASP A 121 6.35 10.11 -4.68
CA ASP A 121 6.81 11.15 -3.76
C ASP A 121 5.98 12.40 -3.99
N TYR A 122 5.02 12.65 -3.10
CA TYR A 122 4.09 13.77 -3.24
C TYR A 122 3.63 14.29 -1.88
N GLN A 123 2.99 15.45 -1.88
CA GLN A 123 2.54 16.13 -0.67
C GLN A 123 1.01 16.17 -0.60
N VAL A 124 0.44 15.80 0.55
CA VAL A 124 -0.99 16.00 0.88
C VAL A 124 -1.08 16.77 2.19
N GLY A 125 -1.42 18.06 2.10
CA GLY A 125 -1.36 18.95 3.26
C GLY A 125 0.05 19.00 3.84
N ARG A 126 0.21 18.64 5.11
CA ARG A 126 1.52 18.57 5.79
C ARG A 126 2.23 17.22 5.67
N CYS A 127 1.56 16.18 5.16
CA CYS A 127 2.13 14.85 5.03
C CYS A 127 2.80 14.65 3.66
N ARG A 128 4.07 14.28 3.68
CA ARG A 128 4.76 13.74 2.51
C ARG A 128 4.42 12.26 2.38
N VAL A 129 3.99 11.80 1.22
CA VAL A 129 3.73 10.38 0.95
C VAL A 129 4.82 9.86 0.03
N VAL A 130 5.47 8.75 0.43
CA VAL A 130 6.60 8.16 -0.29
C VAL A 130 6.41 6.66 -0.51
N SER A 131 6.77 6.17 -1.68
CA SER A 131 6.88 4.76 -2.00
C SER A 131 8.13 4.50 -2.84
N ASN A 132 8.86 3.44 -2.49
CA ASN A 132 10.06 2.99 -3.21
C ASN A 132 10.15 1.45 -3.20
N PRO A 133 9.13 0.72 -3.71
CA PRO A 133 9.11 -0.73 -3.71
C PRO A 133 10.00 -1.29 -4.83
N THR A 134 10.59 -2.48 -4.65
CA THR A 134 11.32 -3.17 -5.74
C THR A 134 10.38 -3.70 -6.83
N GLY A 135 9.14 -4.03 -6.47
CA GLY A 135 8.30 -4.91 -7.28
C GLY A 135 8.87 -6.32 -7.35
N TYR A 136 8.45 -7.09 -8.36
CA TYR A 136 8.92 -8.47 -8.55
C TYR A 136 10.36 -8.56 -9.08
N ILE A 137 11.04 -9.67 -8.82
CA ILE A 137 12.29 -10.03 -9.51
C ILE A 137 11.91 -10.70 -10.84
N GLN A 138 12.27 -10.09 -11.96
CA GLN A 138 11.90 -10.55 -13.29
C GLN A 138 12.77 -11.73 -13.77
N ASN A 139 14.02 -11.82 -13.31
CA ASN A 139 14.95 -12.91 -13.62
C ASN A 139 15.08 -13.93 -12.47
N GLY A 140 13.98 -14.19 -11.75
CA GLY A 140 13.96 -15.09 -10.59
C GLY A 140 14.66 -16.45 -10.79
N PRO A 141 14.52 -17.15 -11.94
CA PRO A 141 15.23 -18.41 -12.19
C PRO A 141 16.77 -18.32 -12.17
N GLU A 142 17.33 -17.12 -12.42
CA GLU A 142 18.76 -16.82 -12.37
C GLU A 142 19.23 -16.44 -10.94
N ILE A 143 18.29 -16.05 -10.07
CA ILE A 143 18.56 -15.64 -8.69
C ILE A 143 18.27 -16.82 -7.76
N GLN A 144 19.24 -17.73 -7.61
CA GLN A 144 19.04 -18.96 -6.83
C GLN A 144 19.63 -18.88 -5.42
N LYS A 145 20.61 -18.00 -5.21
CA LYS A 145 21.34 -17.87 -3.94
C LYS A 145 21.42 -16.40 -3.51
N PRO A 146 21.63 -16.12 -2.21
CA PRO A 146 21.76 -14.74 -1.71
C PRO A 146 22.85 -13.92 -2.41
N GLN A 147 23.93 -14.57 -2.89
CA GLN A 147 25.02 -13.91 -3.62
C GLN A 147 24.60 -13.41 -5.01
N ASP A 148 23.55 -14.00 -5.60
CA ASP A 148 23.08 -13.65 -6.95
C ASP A 148 22.24 -12.36 -6.93
N MET A 149 21.81 -11.88 -5.75
CA MET A 149 20.94 -10.70 -5.59
C MET A 149 21.50 -9.43 -6.23
N GLY A 150 22.82 -9.30 -6.38
CA GLY A 150 23.43 -8.18 -7.11
C GLY A 150 23.14 -8.16 -8.62
N GLN A 151 22.62 -9.26 -9.17
CA GLN A 151 22.23 -9.44 -10.57
C GLN A 151 20.70 -9.42 -10.75
N ALA A 152 19.94 -9.17 -9.67
CA ALA A 152 18.49 -9.14 -9.72
C ALA A 152 17.99 -7.99 -10.61
N VAL A 153 17.13 -8.33 -11.55
CA VAL A 153 16.38 -7.38 -12.38
C VAL A 153 15.04 -7.17 -11.72
N PHE A 154 14.82 -5.97 -11.19
CA PHE A 154 13.57 -5.61 -10.50
C PHE A 154 12.55 -5.02 -11.48
N GLU A 155 11.28 -5.34 -11.25
CA GLU A 155 10.15 -4.82 -12.00
C GLU A 155 10.09 -3.30 -11.97
N ASN A 156 10.28 -2.71 -10.79
CA ASN A 156 10.36 -1.27 -10.66
C ASN A 156 11.79 -0.80 -10.98
N THR A 157 12.02 -0.38 -12.22
CA THR A 157 13.31 0.18 -12.66
C THR A 157 13.66 1.51 -11.97
N GLY A 158 12.69 2.16 -11.33
CA GLY A 158 12.90 3.38 -10.55
C GLY A 158 13.36 3.11 -9.11
N TRP A 159 13.30 1.87 -8.62
CA TRP A 159 13.68 1.53 -7.25
C TRP A 159 15.09 2.03 -6.93
N ASN A 160 15.21 2.76 -5.83
CA ASN A 160 16.48 3.30 -5.36
C ASN A 160 16.88 2.64 -4.03
N PRO A 161 17.87 1.72 -4.00
CA PRO A 161 18.33 1.09 -2.76
C PRO A 161 18.97 2.07 -1.77
N ASN A 162 19.37 3.25 -2.22
CA ASN A 162 20.03 4.28 -1.43
C ASN A 162 19.11 5.47 -1.14
N LEU A 163 17.78 5.31 -1.28
CA LEU A 163 16.84 6.39 -1.02
C LEU A 163 16.91 6.83 0.44
N LEU A 164 17.34 8.07 0.67
CA LEU A 164 17.29 8.73 1.96
C LEU A 164 16.05 9.62 2.03
N ILE A 165 15.18 9.36 3.01
CA ILE A 165 14.00 10.19 3.29
C ILE A 165 14.30 11.06 4.51
N THR A 166 14.24 12.38 4.32
CA THR A 166 14.40 13.38 5.38
C THR A 166 13.03 13.94 5.81
N ILE A 167 12.85 14.19 7.11
CA ILE A 167 11.58 14.63 7.73
C ILE A 167 11.77 15.74 8.77
#